data_AF-A0A7J6A652-F1
#
_entry.id   AF-A0A7J6A652-F1
#
_cell.length_a   1.000
_cell.length_b   1.000
_cell.length_c   1.000
_cell.angle_alpha   90.00
_cell.angle_beta   90.00
_cell.angle_gamma   90.00
#
_symmetry.space_group_name_H-M   'P 1'
#
loop_
_entity.id
_entity.type
_entity.pdbx_description
1 polymer ?
#
loop_
_entity_poly.entity_id
_entity_poly.type
_entity_poly.pdbx_seq_one_letter_code
_entity_poly.pdbx_strand_id
1 'polypeptide(L)'
;MVQPQPYGDSTFQWDMAGEEAGGAASQGSLTTSSQGSLRVPPELPGHEVVNRLLLDNHQLREALRRSNDALKNRCEEMEGWQRRSREEREFLSGKFHEARALVERLAQENKNLLSKLKPDISHVAPEGAALCSESACQTRNQESSRADINGLTEELNDLAVVERKIDTEQDTDRQTMPRSLPNEGSNEILKILKSHKEKLEERMRVLKRRNEELEKEKMESKKENEGLLNTVDQLRFKLTQLTQTDAVTEETLHKNPYTVSPERYRELQEKLNVLEQNTMQRERIETLLKRKENDYIQLTKDSEALRAQVTSLLGELKERQTSLDKCEDDKRRLEERLCCKTDSLQTLERDMEEQKKQHCVTVDKFLLQTQNLEAALKKERAVIVEERRKLAQLQHAYTCLFQDYDSKLKNEKLANHRSGETETLTHRLEEAEKALALKQAHIDKLKEEVEQQRTLQETNEVLTAQAEIFKSDFLAERRAREELNQKKEELQEKLNQTLTELNLLKQEKMQQRHMDSYRPPPAILPGPGIPQPNRNAPEMQPEYQCPKCQYDAPDMDTLQIHVMDCIQ
;
A
#
# COMPACT_ATOMS: atom_id res chain seq x y z
N MET A 1 -13.63 15.29 -37.39
CA MET A 1 -12.70 15.63 -38.49
C MET A 1 -11.60 16.52 -37.93
N VAL A 2 -10.49 16.67 -38.67
CA VAL A 2 -9.36 17.59 -38.39
C VAL A 2 -8.56 17.30 -37.10
N GLN A 3 -7.48 16.56 -37.28
CA GLN A 3 -6.17 16.93 -36.71
C GLN A 3 -5.48 17.87 -37.74
N PRO A 4 -4.49 18.70 -37.36
CA PRO A 4 -3.10 18.24 -37.52
C PRO A 4 -2.12 18.72 -36.40
N GLN A 5 -0.88 18.22 -36.52
CA GLN A 5 0.30 18.39 -35.65
C GLN A 5 1.21 19.56 -36.16
N PRO A 6 2.53 19.72 -35.82
CA PRO A 6 3.39 19.14 -34.76
C PRO A 6 4.29 20.18 -34.02
N TYR A 7 5.40 19.70 -33.43
CA TYR A 7 6.58 20.35 -32.79
C TYR A 7 6.59 20.32 -31.24
N GLY A 8 7.65 19.86 -30.56
CA GLY A 8 8.95 19.33 -31.02
C GLY A 8 9.58 18.30 -30.06
N ASP A 9 10.80 17.86 -30.35
CA ASP A 9 11.37 16.58 -29.90
C ASP A 9 11.80 16.46 -28.43
N SER A 10 11.52 15.29 -27.84
CA SER A 10 12.40 14.65 -26.85
C SER A 10 12.15 13.13 -26.81
N THR A 11 12.61 12.44 -27.85
CA THR A 11 12.35 11.01 -28.07
C THR A 11 13.25 10.12 -27.21
N PHE A 12 12.87 9.91 -25.94
CA PHE A 12 13.39 8.81 -25.12
C PHE A 12 12.77 7.48 -25.57
N GLN A 13 13.24 6.97 -26.70
CA GLN A 13 12.89 5.65 -27.21
C GLN A 13 13.52 4.56 -26.34
N TRP A 14 12.70 3.91 -25.53
CA TRP A 14 13.08 2.67 -24.84
C TRP A 14 13.04 1.52 -25.84
N ASP A 15 14.17 1.21 -26.48
CA ASP A 15 14.28 0.08 -27.40
C ASP A 15 14.11 -1.25 -26.66
N MET A 16 12.90 -1.79 -26.74
CA MET A 16 12.54 -3.15 -26.30
C MET A 16 12.95 -4.19 -27.35
N ALA A 17 14.14 -4.03 -27.94
CA ALA A 17 14.71 -4.92 -28.94
C ALA A 17 15.49 -6.06 -28.28
N GLY A 18 14.85 -7.22 -28.14
CA GLY A 18 15.55 -8.47 -27.81
C GLY A 18 16.18 -9.08 -29.07
N GLU A 19 17.45 -8.82 -29.32
CA GLU A 19 18.18 -9.45 -30.43
C GLU A 19 18.52 -10.92 -30.13
N GLU A 20 18.24 -11.81 -31.07
CA GLU A 20 18.68 -13.21 -31.01
C GLU A 20 20.14 -13.35 -31.44
N ALA A 21 20.96 -13.99 -30.60
CA ALA A 21 22.31 -14.43 -30.96
C ALA A 21 22.40 -15.96 -30.87
N GLY A 22 22.30 -16.64 -32.01
CA GLY A 22 22.33 -18.10 -32.09
C GLY A 22 23.73 -18.69 -31.81
N GLY A 23 23.81 -19.73 -30.97
CA GLY A 23 25.11 -20.29 -30.53
C GLY A 23 25.06 -21.66 -29.84
N ALA A 24 24.75 -22.71 -30.60
CA ALA A 24 25.11 -24.12 -30.36
C ALA A 24 24.85 -24.83 -28.99
N ALA A 25 24.03 -25.88 -29.08
CA ALA A 25 24.22 -27.22 -28.49
C ALA A 25 23.85 -27.55 -27.01
N SER A 26 22.96 -28.56 -26.93
CA SER A 26 22.87 -29.65 -25.94
C SER A 26 22.09 -29.47 -24.61
N GLN A 27 20.95 -30.18 -24.58
CA GLN A 27 20.28 -30.83 -23.44
C GLN A 27 20.06 -30.08 -22.11
N GLY A 28 18.79 -29.71 -21.87
CA GLY A 28 18.06 -30.42 -20.82
C GLY A 28 17.90 -29.78 -19.44
N SER A 29 17.34 -28.56 -19.34
CA SER A 29 16.53 -28.19 -18.17
C SER A 29 15.51 -27.10 -18.51
N LEU A 30 14.25 -27.29 -18.10
CA LEU A 30 13.18 -26.30 -18.22
C LEU A 30 13.10 -25.45 -16.95
N THR A 31 13.98 -24.45 -16.85
CA THR A 31 13.88 -23.38 -15.83
C THR A 31 13.88 -22.01 -16.51
N THR A 32 12.72 -21.37 -16.56
CA THR A 32 12.48 -20.09 -17.23
C THR A 32 13.01 -18.91 -16.40
N SER A 33 14.27 -18.54 -16.59
CA SER A 33 14.87 -17.34 -15.99
C SER A 33 15.35 -16.36 -17.06
N SER A 34 14.41 -15.64 -17.67
CA SER A 34 14.74 -14.48 -18.52
C SER A 34 15.48 -13.43 -17.67
N GLN A 35 16.79 -13.30 -17.86
CA GLN A 35 17.58 -12.24 -17.23
C GLN A 35 17.39 -10.92 -17.98
N GLY A 36 16.21 -10.32 -17.80
CA GLY A 36 15.95 -8.92 -18.12
C GLY A 36 16.81 -7.98 -17.26
N SER A 37 18.07 -7.88 -17.63
CA SER A 37 19.08 -7.00 -17.03
C SER A 37 18.93 -5.61 -17.62
N LEU A 38 18.24 -4.73 -16.90
CA LEU A 38 18.10 -3.32 -17.26
C LEU A 38 19.46 -2.63 -17.07
N ARG A 39 20.26 -2.62 -18.14
CA ARG A 39 21.58 -1.97 -18.16
C ARG A 39 21.39 -0.46 -18.11
N VAL A 40 21.69 0.13 -16.96
CA VAL A 40 21.65 1.59 -16.76
C VAL A 40 22.66 2.27 -17.70
N PRO A 41 22.32 3.42 -18.32
CA PRO A 41 23.24 4.21 -19.14
C PRO A 41 24.53 4.57 -18.39
N PRO A 42 25.69 4.60 -19.07
CA PRO A 42 26.99 4.75 -18.42
C PRO A 42 27.21 6.12 -17.75
N GLU A 43 26.39 7.13 -18.02
CA GLU A 43 26.48 8.44 -17.37
C GLU A 43 25.90 8.49 -15.93
N LEU A 44 25.03 7.54 -15.55
CA LEU A 44 24.26 7.61 -14.30
C LEU A 44 24.77 6.83 -13.06
N PRO A 45 25.78 5.92 -13.08
CA PRO A 45 26.14 5.12 -11.90
C PRO A 45 26.82 5.90 -10.77
N GLY A 46 27.16 7.18 -10.99
CA GLY A 46 27.65 8.09 -9.94
C GLY A 46 26.55 8.70 -9.05
N HIS A 47 25.27 8.58 -9.42
CA HIS A 47 24.18 9.22 -8.69
C HIS A 47 23.63 8.29 -7.59
N GLU A 48 23.83 8.65 -6.32
CA GLU A 48 23.51 7.79 -5.16
C GLU A 48 22.06 7.25 -5.16
N VAL A 49 21.10 8.08 -5.60
CA VAL A 49 19.69 7.70 -5.70
C VAL A 49 19.47 6.56 -6.72
N VAL A 50 20.23 6.53 -7.82
CA VAL A 50 20.14 5.45 -8.83
C VAL A 50 20.67 4.14 -8.25
N ASN A 51 21.81 4.19 -7.56
CA ASN A 51 22.38 3.01 -6.89
C ASN A 51 21.46 2.48 -5.76
N ARG A 52 20.78 3.38 -5.02
CA ARG A 52 19.73 2.99 -4.07
C ARG A 52 18.58 2.26 -4.77
N LEU A 53 17.99 2.87 -5.80
CA LEU A 53 16.87 2.28 -6.55
C LEU A 53 17.23 0.93 -7.21
N LEU A 54 18.48 0.74 -7.65
CA LEU A 54 18.96 -0.55 -8.16
C LEU A 54 19.03 -1.63 -7.08
N LEU A 55 19.56 -1.31 -5.89
CA LEU A 55 19.60 -2.21 -4.74
C LEU A 55 18.18 -2.58 -4.29
N ASP A 56 17.30 -1.58 -4.20
CA ASP A 56 15.92 -1.78 -3.77
C ASP A 56 15.13 -2.61 -4.82
N ASN A 57 15.33 -2.38 -6.13
CA ASN A 57 14.75 -3.21 -7.19
C ASN A 57 15.27 -4.66 -7.15
N HIS A 58 16.56 -4.86 -6.87
CA HIS A 58 17.14 -6.18 -6.69
C HIS A 58 16.51 -6.91 -5.49
N GLN A 59 16.41 -6.25 -4.34
CA GLN A 59 15.76 -6.80 -3.14
C GLN A 59 14.29 -7.15 -3.39
N LEU A 60 13.55 -6.30 -4.11
CA LEU A 60 12.16 -6.58 -4.50
C LEU A 60 12.05 -7.80 -5.44
N ARG A 61 12.93 -7.93 -6.44
CA ARG A 61 12.98 -9.12 -7.32
C ARG A 61 13.27 -10.39 -6.53
N GLU A 62 14.18 -10.34 -5.56
CA GLU A 62 14.46 -11.51 -4.71
C GLU A 62 13.32 -11.84 -3.74
N ALA A 63 12.70 -10.83 -3.12
CA ALA A 63 11.56 -11.01 -2.22
C ALA A 63 10.37 -11.64 -2.96
N LEU A 64 10.09 -11.18 -4.18
CA LEU A 64 9.07 -11.76 -5.05
C LEU A 64 9.41 -13.20 -5.46
N ARG A 65 10.69 -13.51 -5.76
CA ARG A 65 11.13 -14.89 -6.02
C ARG A 65 10.88 -15.79 -4.81
N ARG A 66 11.38 -15.40 -3.62
CA ARG A 66 11.18 -16.13 -2.35
C ARG A 66 9.70 -16.32 -2.03
N SER A 67 8.84 -15.34 -2.33
CA SER A 67 7.39 -15.44 -2.15
C SER A 67 6.75 -16.43 -3.12
N ASN A 68 7.18 -16.47 -4.38
CA ASN A 68 6.67 -17.42 -5.37
C ASN A 68 7.14 -18.86 -5.06
N ASP A 69 8.40 -19.04 -4.64
CA ASP A 69 8.94 -20.33 -4.22
C ASP A 69 8.18 -20.86 -2.99
N ALA A 70 7.94 -19.99 -1.98
CA ALA A 70 7.15 -20.33 -0.81
C ALA A 70 5.68 -20.65 -1.13
N LEU A 71 5.06 -19.93 -2.08
CA LEU A 71 3.70 -20.21 -2.53
C LEU A 71 3.63 -21.57 -3.26
N LYS A 72 4.60 -21.85 -4.15
CA LYS A 72 4.70 -23.13 -4.86
C LYS A 72 4.83 -24.31 -3.90
N ASN A 73 5.72 -24.20 -2.91
CA ASN A 73 5.88 -25.22 -1.87
C ASN A 73 4.56 -25.46 -1.10
N ARG A 74 3.82 -24.40 -0.75
CA ARG A 74 2.52 -24.53 -0.06
C ARG A 74 1.44 -25.17 -0.94
N CYS A 75 1.45 -24.96 -2.25
CA CYS A 75 0.57 -25.67 -3.17
C CYS A 75 0.92 -27.17 -3.22
N GLU A 76 2.19 -27.52 -3.33
CA GLU A 76 2.66 -28.92 -3.34
C GLU A 76 2.37 -29.65 -2.00
N GLU A 77 2.52 -28.95 -0.86
CA GLU A 77 2.10 -29.42 0.46
C GLU A 77 0.59 -29.67 0.53
N MET A 78 -0.22 -28.76 -0.01
CA MET A 78 -1.68 -28.85 -0.01
C MET A 78 -2.19 -29.99 -0.91
N GLU A 79 -1.64 -30.14 -2.12
CA GLU A 79 -1.91 -31.29 -2.98
C GLU A 79 -1.48 -32.60 -2.31
N GLY A 80 -0.30 -32.62 -1.68
CA GLY A 80 0.20 -33.76 -0.92
C GLY A 80 -0.71 -34.14 0.25
N TRP A 81 -1.26 -33.15 0.96
CA TRP A 81 -2.25 -33.37 2.03
C TRP A 81 -3.59 -33.88 1.48
N GLN A 82 -4.09 -33.28 0.40
CA GLN A 82 -5.34 -33.69 -0.25
C GLN A 82 -5.24 -35.13 -0.79
N ARG A 83 -4.08 -35.52 -1.34
CA ARG A 83 -3.78 -36.88 -1.79
C ARG A 83 -3.80 -37.87 -0.62
N ARG A 84 -3.08 -37.59 0.47
CA ARG A 84 -3.11 -38.42 1.69
C ARG A 84 -4.51 -38.54 2.31
N SER A 85 -5.27 -37.45 2.35
CA SER A 85 -6.65 -37.45 2.86
C SER A 85 -7.62 -38.27 1.97
N ARG A 86 -7.35 -38.35 0.66
CA ARG A 86 -8.05 -39.28 -0.24
C ARG A 86 -7.65 -40.73 0.05
N GLU A 87 -6.35 -41.03 0.10
CA GLU A 87 -5.82 -42.37 0.37
C GLU A 87 -6.32 -42.92 1.71
N GLU A 88 -6.34 -42.10 2.76
CA GLU A 88 -6.88 -42.44 4.08
C GLU A 88 -8.39 -42.71 4.03
N ARG A 89 -9.16 -41.90 3.30
CA ARG A 89 -10.61 -42.10 3.11
C ARG A 89 -10.91 -43.38 2.34
N GLU A 90 -10.11 -43.69 1.31
CA GLU A 90 -10.23 -44.91 0.52
C GLU A 90 -9.85 -46.15 1.35
N PHE A 91 -8.80 -46.07 2.18
CA PHE A 91 -8.43 -47.11 3.15
C PHE A 91 -9.53 -47.34 4.20
N LEU A 92 -10.03 -46.29 4.85
CA LEU A 92 -11.11 -46.38 5.83
C LEU A 92 -12.39 -46.94 5.18
N SER A 93 -12.74 -46.48 3.97
CA SER A 93 -13.84 -47.03 3.19
C SER A 93 -13.66 -48.52 2.95
N GLY A 94 -12.46 -48.96 2.52
CA GLY A 94 -12.12 -50.38 2.37
C GLY A 94 -12.35 -51.17 3.66
N LYS A 95 -11.86 -50.67 4.80
CA LYS A 95 -12.06 -51.30 6.11
C LYS A 95 -13.53 -51.33 6.54
N PHE A 96 -14.34 -50.32 6.22
CA PHE A 96 -15.79 -50.35 6.44
C PHE A 96 -16.53 -51.31 5.50
N HIS A 97 -16.01 -51.62 4.32
CA HIS A 97 -16.56 -52.68 3.45
C HIS A 97 -16.15 -54.07 3.95
N GLU A 98 -14.89 -54.28 4.34
CA GLU A 98 -14.41 -55.52 4.98
C GLU A 98 -15.21 -55.85 6.26
N ALA A 99 -15.43 -54.86 7.12
CA ALA A 99 -16.19 -55.01 8.36
C ALA A 99 -17.66 -55.36 8.09
N ARG A 100 -18.31 -54.72 7.11
CA ARG A 100 -19.69 -55.07 6.70
C ARG A 100 -19.76 -56.49 6.14
N ALA A 101 -18.85 -56.87 5.25
CA ALA A 101 -18.77 -58.22 4.70
C ALA A 101 -18.43 -59.30 5.75
N LEU A 102 -17.79 -58.95 6.87
CA LEU A 102 -17.64 -59.83 8.03
C LEU A 102 -18.95 -59.95 8.82
N VAL A 103 -19.62 -58.83 9.12
CA VAL A 103 -20.91 -58.82 9.83
C VAL A 103 -22.00 -59.56 9.05
N GLU A 104 -22.06 -59.40 7.72
CA GLU A 104 -23.00 -60.12 6.85
C GLU A 104 -22.75 -61.63 6.84
N ARG A 105 -21.48 -62.06 6.77
CA ARG A 105 -21.11 -63.48 6.90
C ARG A 105 -21.49 -64.04 8.27
N LEU A 106 -21.14 -63.35 9.36
CA LEU A 106 -21.50 -63.76 10.72
C LEU A 106 -23.03 -63.76 10.93
N ALA A 107 -23.77 -62.84 10.32
CA ALA A 107 -25.23 -62.85 10.34
C ALA A 107 -25.82 -64.04 9.56
N GLN A 108 -25.21 -64.42 8.43
CA GLN A 108 -25.64 -65.60 7.67
C GLN A 108 -25.23 -66.92 8.36
N GLU A 109 -24.06 -66.98 8.99
CA GLU A 109 -23.65 -68.11 9.84
C GLU A 109 -24.58 -68.25 11.05
N ASN A 110 -24.94 -67.15 11.73
CA ASN A 110 -25.94 -67.18 12.81
C ASN A 110 -27.31 -67.66 12.31
N LYS A 111 -27.79 -67.23 11.12
CA LYS A 111 -29.01 -67.78 10.52
C LYS A 111 -28.89 -69.28 10.23
N ASN A 112 -27.73 -69.73 9.73
CA ASN A 112 -27.45 -71.13 9.42
C ASN A 112 -27.27 -72.00 10.69
N LEU A 113 -26.84 -71.42 11.81
CA LEU A 113 -26.79 -72.08 13.11
C LEU A 113 -28.18 -72.13 13.76
N LEU A 114 -28.96 -71.05 13.68
CA LEU A 114 -30.35 -71.00 14.15
C LEU A 114 -31.26 -71.97 13.36
N SER A 115 -31.02 -72.20 12.07
CA SER A 115 -31.73 -73.24 11.32
C SER A 115 -31.26 -74.65 11.69
N LYS A 116 -29.97 -74.85 11.98
CA LYS A 116 -29.45 -76.13 12.50
C LYS A 116 -29.90 -76.45 13.93
N LEU A 117 -30.20 -75.44 14.75
CA LEU A 117 -30.87 -75.61 16.06
C LEU A 117 -32.41 -75.79 15.93
N LYS A 118 -32.96 -75.69 14.72
CA LYS A 118 -34.35 -76.08 14.40
C LYS A 118 -34.36 -77.36 13.55
N PRO A 119 -33.98 -78.49 14.17
CA PRO A 119 -35.02 -79.50 14.38
C PRO A 119 -34.91 -80.22 15.74
N ASP A 120 -35.93 -80.04 16.59
CA ASP A 120 -36.63 -81.14 17.31
C ASP A 120 -37.82 -80.59 18.14
N ILE A 121 -38.72 -79.86 17.46
CA ILE A 121 -40.08 -79.57 17.95
C ILE A 121 -41.06 -79.87 16.81
N SER A 122 -41.18 -81.15 16.48
CA SER A 122 -42.12 -81.66 15.48
C SER A 122 -42.81 -82.94 15.96
N HIS A 123 -43.29 -82.93 17.20
CA HIS A 123 -44.44 -83.74 17.60
C HIS A 123 -45.25 -83.01 18.67
N VAL A 124 -46.56 -83.30 18.72
CA VAL A 124 -47.60 -82.57 19.49
C VAL A 124 -47.88 -81.15 18.95
N ALA A 125 -48.83 -81.09 18.00
CA ALA A 125 -49.67 -79.91 17.81
C ALA A 125 -50.63 -79.75 19.02
N PRO A 126 -51.24 -78.57 19.21
CA PRO A 126 -52.53 -78.39 18.56
C PRO A 126 -52.56 -77.22 17.56
N GLU A 127 -53.58 -77.25 16.70
CA GLU A 127 -53.85 -76.26 15.66
C GLU A 127 -54.45 -74.97 16.24
N GLY A 128 -54.40 -73.86 15.50
CA GLY A 128 -55.00 -72.59 15.94
C GLY A 128 -54.42 -71.29 15.36
N ALA A 129 -53.50 -71.36 14.38
CA ALA A 129 -52.91 -70.17 13.77
C ALA A 129 -53.61 -69.78 12.45
N ALA A 130 -54.15 -68.56 12.39
CA ALA A 130 -54.55 -67.90 11.16
C ALA A 130 -53.80 -66.55 11.06
N LEU A 131 -53.05 -66.37 9.98
CA LEU A 131 -52.23 -65.18 9.71
C LEU A 131 -52.85 -64.34 8.58
N CYS A 132 -52.65 -63.03 8.67
CA CYS A 132 -52.42 -62.16 7.51
C CYS A 132 -51.22 -61.27 7.89
N SER A 133 -50.04 -61.27 7.25
CA SER A 133 -49.63 -61.33 5.82
C SER A 133 -49.32 -59.94 5.26
N GLU A 134 -48.36 -59.89 4.31
CA GLU A 134 -47.92 -58.69 3.57
C GLU A 134 -47.14 -57.64 4.38
N SER A 135 -46.29 -56.77 3.81
CA SER A 135 -45.55 -56.72 2.53
C SER A 135 -44.45 -55.66 2.68
N ALA A 136 -43.26 -55.70 2.04
CA ALA A 136 -42.53 -56.72 1.28
C ALA A 136 -41.04 -56.30 1.21
N CYS A 137 -40.15 -57.09 0.58
CA CYS A 137 -38.78 -56.67 0.27
C CYS A 137 -38.49 -56.71 -1.24
N GLN A 138 -37.85 -55.66 -1.78
CA GLN A 138 -37.39 -55.62 -3.17
C GLN A 138 -36.00 -54.98 -3.26
N THR A 139 -34.99 -55.82 -3.46
CA THR A 139 -33.67 -55.40 -3.98
C THR A 139 -33.74 -55.45 -5.50
N ARG A 140 -33.41 -54.35 -6.19
CA ARG A 140 -33.29 -54.33 -7.66
C ARG A 140 -31.91 -53.88 -8.10
N ASN A 141 -30.98 -54.83 -8.21
CA ASN A 141 -29.80 -54.66 -9.05
C ASN A 141 -30.17 -54.94 -10.51
N GLN A 142 -29.70 -54.10 -11.42
CA GLN A 142 -29.44 -54.48 -12.81
C GLN A 142 -28.41 -53.52 -13.40
N GLU A 143 -27.33 -54.06 -13.96
CA GLU A 143 -26.22 -53.27 -14.50
C GLU A 143 -26.51 -52.81 -15.93
N SER A 144 -25.95 -51.66 -16.35
CA SER A 144 -25.53 -51.52 -17.74
C SER A 144 -24.48 -50.43 -18.00
N SER A 145 -23.47 -50.82 -18.77
CA SER A 145 -22.57 -50.03 -19.62
C SER A 145 -21.56 -49.03 -19.02
N ARG A 146 -20.46 -48.91 -19.78
CA ARG A 146 -19.40 -47.90 -19.70
C ARG A 146 -19.71 -46.68 -20.60
N ALA A 147 -18.82 -45.69 -20.49
CA ALA A 147 -18.32 -44.80 -21.53
C ALA A 147 -18.90 -43.36 -21.61
N ASP A 148 -18.04 -42.44 -21.16
CA ASP A 148 -17.48 -41.32 -21.94
C ASP A 148 -18.11 -39.91 -21.97
N ILE A 149 -17.18 -38.94 -21.92
CA ILE A 149 -17.20 -37.55 -22.38
C ILE A 149 -17.84 -36.47 -21.47
N ASN A 150 -16.93 -35.83 -20.73
CA ASN A 150 -16.73 -34.37 -20.57
C ASN A 150 -17.91 -33.43 -20.21
N GLY A 151 -17.80 -32.84 -19.02
CA GLY A 151 -17.78 -31.38 -18.87
C GLY A 151 -19.11 -30.65 -18.68
N LEU A 152 -19.22 -29.91 -17.57
CA LEU A 152 -18.93 -28.47 -17.62
C LEU A 152 -18.52 -27.93 -16.23
N THR A 153 -18.01 -26.71 -16.23
CA THR A 153 -17.44 -26.00 -15.07
C THR A 153 -18.51 -25.15 -14.35
N GLU A 154 -18.05 -24.43 -13.32
CA GLU A 154 -18.54 -23.11 -12.86
C GLU A 154 -19.50 -23.03 -11.66
N GLU A 155 -19.08 -22.11 -10.78
CA GLU A 155 -19.84 -21.22 -9.89
C GLU A 155 -20.92 -21.77 -8.96
N LEU A 156 -20.57 -21.80 -7.67
CA LEU A 156 -21.46 -21.31 -6.62
C LEU A 156 -20.64 -20.69 -5.48
N ASN A 157 -20.33 -19.40 -5.66
CA ASN A 157 -19.79 -18.52 -4.64
C ASN A 157 -20.93 -17.69 -4.02
N ASP A 158 -20.66 -17.03 -2.90
CA ASP A 158 -21.51 -16.03 -2.23
C ASP A 158 -22.94 -16.45 -1.80
N LEU A 159 -23.16 -16.43 -0.48
CA LEU A 159 -24.18 -15.54 0.09
C LEU A 159 -23.84 -15.20 1.54
N ALA A 160 -23.90 -13.92 1.88
CA ALA A 160 -23.39 -13.37 3.14
C ALA A 160 -24.46 -12.58 3.92
N VAL A 161 -24.30 -12.56 5.24
CA VAL A 161 -24.85 -11.58 6.21
C VAL A 161 -26.37 -11.36 6.26
N VAL A 162 -26.95 -11.66 7.42
CA VAL A 162 -27.98 -10.81 8.05
C VAL A 162 -27.63 -10.61 9.52
N GLU A 163 -27.49 -9.35 9.95
CA GLU A 163 -27.25 -8.97 11.35
C GLU A 163 -28.54 -8.92 12.18
N ARG A 164 -28.42 -9.11 13.51
CA ARG A 164 -28.58 -7.98 14.47
C ARG A 164 -28.19 -8.30 15.91
N LYS A 165 -27.97 -7.22 16.66
CA LYS A 165 -27.51 -7.13 18.06
C LYS A 165 -28.69 -7.05 19.02
N ILE A 166 -28.47 -7.43 20.29
CA ILE A 166 -29.11 -6.83 21.48
C ILE A 166 -28.04 -6.73 22.57
N ASP A 167 -28.01 -5.62 23.30
CA ASP A 167 -27.04 -5.30 24.35
C ASP A 167 -27.62 -5.55 25.75
N THR A 168 -26.79 -5.91 26.74
CA THR A 168 -27.06 -5.64 28.18
C THR A 168 -25.76 -5.68 29.01
N GLU A 169 -25.66 -4.81 30.02
CA GLU A 169 -24.59 -4.80 31.03
C GLU A 169 -25.04 -5.48 32.36
N GLN A 170 -24.17 -5.44 33.38
CA GLN A 170 -24.47 -5.54 34.83
C GLN A 170 -24.33 -6.89 35.57
N ASP A 171 -23.06 -7.20 35.92
CA ASP A 171 -22.55 -7.43 37.29
C ASP A 171 -22.97 -8.66 38.17
N THR A 172 -22.14 -8.93 39.19
CA THR A 172 -22.27 -9.85 40.35
C THR A 172 -22.08 -11.37 40.18
N ASP A 173 -20.80 -11.78 40.28
CA ASP A 173 -20.22 -12.78 41.20
C ASP A 173 -20.79 -14.23 41.34
N ARG A 174 -19.87 -15.14 41.74
CA ARG A 174 -20.02 -16.54 42.22
C ARG A 174 -20.37 -17.68 41.26
N GLN A 175 -19.29 -18.41 40.93
CA GLN A 175 -19.17 -19.88 40.97
C GLN A 175 -19.99 -20.78 40.01
N THR A 176 -19.43 -21.99 39.84
CA THR A 176 -20.03 -23.22 39.26
C THR A 176 -19.74 -23.45 37.77
N MET A 177 -19.09 -24.59 37.50
CA MET A 177 -18.79 -25.10 36.17
C MET A 177 -20.08 -25.47 35.40
N PRO A 178 -20.21 -25.13 34.10
CA PRO A 178 -21.34 -25.61 33.30
C PRO A 178 -21.38 -27.14 33.21
N ARG A 179 -22.53 -27.72 33.55
CA ARG A 179 -22.79 -29.16 33.35
C ARG A 179 -22.90 -29.47 31.85
N SER A 180 -22.42 -30.65 31.47
CA SER A 180 -22.73 -31.25 30.17
C SER A 180 -24.22 -31.62 30.04
N LEU A 181 -24.74 -31.51 28.82
CA LEU A 181 -26.05 -32.01 28.42
C LEU A 181 -26.07 -33.57 28.42
N PRO A 182 -27.25 -34.21 28.52
CA PRO A 182 -27.34 -35.62 28.90
C PRO A 182 -26.85 -36.56 27.80
N ASN A 183 -25.83 -37.37 28.12
CA ASN A 183 -25.39 -38.48 27.27
C ASN A 183 -25.91 -39.82 27.83
N GLU A 184 -27.15 -40.15 27.46
CA GLU A 184 -27.83 -41.36 27.95
C GLU A 184 -27.17 -42.66 27.47
N GLY A 185 -26.35 -42.61 26.41
CA GLY A 185 -25.50 -43.74 25.98
C GLY A 185 -24.28 -43.98 26.87
N SER A 186 -23.66 -42.94 27.43
CA SER A 186 -22.47 -43.11 28.29
C SER A 186 -22.77 -43.74 29.64
N ASN A 187 -23.97 -43.55 30.18
CA ASN A 187 -24.30 -43.93 31.56
C ASN A 187 -24.30 -45.45 31.76
N GLU A 188 -24.85 -46.20 30.79
CA GLU A 188 -24.88 -47.67 30.86
C GLU A 188 -23.49 -48.29 30.65
N ILE A 189 -22.64 -47.70 29.79
CA ILE A 189 -21.24 -48.12 29.62
C ILE A 189 -20.45 -47.90 30.92
N LEU A 190 -20.59 -46.74 31.56
CA LEU A 190 -19.98 -46.44 32.86
C LEU A 190 -20.44 -47.40 33.97
N LYS A 191 -21.72 -47.78 33.97
CA LYS A 191 -22.33 -48.74 34.91
C LYS A 191 -21.83 -50.17 34.69
N ILE A 192 -21.64 -50.60 33.44
CA ILE A 192 -21.00 -51.87 33.09
C ILE A 192 -19.53 -51.88 33.54
N LEU A 193 -18.77 -50.83 33.23
CA LEU A 193 -17.36 -50.69 33.65
C LEU A 193 -17.20 -50.66 35.18
N LYS A 194 -18.10 -49.96 35.90
CA LYS A 194 -18.13 -49.95 37.36
C LYS A 194 -18.42 -51.34 37.92
N SER A 195 -19.42 -52.04 37.40
CA SER A 195 -19.72 -53.42 37.81
C SER A 195 -18.55 -54.38 37.52
N HIS A 196 -17.82 -54.19 36.41
CA HIS A 196 -16.63 -54.98 36.10
C HIS A 196 -15.47 -54.68 37.06
N LYS A 197 -15.24 -53.41 37.41
CA LYS A 197 -14.27 -53.00 38.43
C LYS A 197 -14.57 -53.63 39.79
N GLU A 198 -15.81 -53.52 40.26
CA GLU A 198 -16.25 -54.09 41.55
C GLU A 198 -16.07 -55.62 41.59
N LYS A 199 -16.39 -56.32 40.49
CA LYS A 199 -16.14 -57.76 40.33
C LYS A 199 -14.64 -58.11 40.32
N LEU A 200 -13.78 -57.25 39.76
CA LEU A 200 -12.33 -57.44 39.77
C LEU A 200 -11.76 -57.24 41.17
N GLU A 201 -12.19 -56.20 41.89
CA GLU A 201 -11.80 -55.94 43.27
C GLU A 201 -12.27 -57.03 44.23
N GLU A 202 -13.48 -57.58 44.04
CA GLU A 202 -13.93 -58.75 44.81
C GLU A 202 -13.06 -59.97 44.51
N ARG A 203 -12.75 -60.27 43.25
CA ARG A 203 -11.85 -61.37 42.89
C ARG A 203 -10.47 -61.22 43.53
N MET A 204 -9.90 -60.01 43.57
CA MET A 204 -8.65 -59.76 44.30
C MET A 204 -8.80 -59.95 45.81
N ARG A 205 -9.91 -59.50 46.41
CA ARG A 205 -10.20 -59.69 47.86
C ARG A 205 -10.51 -61.15 48.24
N VAL A 206 -10.99 -61.98 47.31
CA VAL A 206 -11.10 -63.43 47.45
C VAL A 206 -9.74 -64.11 47.31
N LEU A 207 -8.96 -63.78 46.27
CA LEU A 207 -7.63 -64.35 46.04
C LEU A 207 -6.66 -64.04 47.20
N LYS A 208 -6.70 -62.82 47.75
CA LYS A 208 -5.87 -62.47 48.91
C LYS A 208 -6.19 -63.33 50.12
N ARG A 209 -7.48 -63.51 50.46
CA ARG A 209 -7.91 -64.39 51.55
C ARG A 209 -7.47 -65.84 51.31
N ARG A 210 -7.61 -66.35 50.08
CA ARG A 210 -7.18 -67.71 49.74
C ARG A 210 -5.65 -67.90 49.85
N ASN A 211 -4.84 -66.89 49.56
CA ASN A 211 -3.40 -66.93 49.82
C ASN A 211 -3.08 -66.89 51.32
N GLU A 212 -3.82 -66.09 52.11
CA GLU A 212 -3.69 -66.05 53.57
C GLU A 212 -4.19 -67.34 54.26
N GLU A 213 -5.06 -68.12 53.60
CA GLU A 213 -5.48 -69.47 53.98
C GLU A 213 -4.41 -70.51 53.62
N LEU A 214 -3.90 -70.50 52.38
CA LEU A 214 -2.86 -71.43 51.91
C LEU A 214 -1.55 -71.31 52.69
N GLU A 215 -1.12 -70.12 53.10
CA GLU A 215 0.06 -69.97 53.96
C GLU A 215 -0.17 -70.50 55.39
N LYS A 216 -1.41 -70.53 55.90
CA LYS A 216 -1.73 -71.19 57.17
C LYS A 216 -1.65 -72.71 57.04
N GLU A 217 -2.31 -73.27 56.01
CA GLU A 217 -2.29 -74.71 55.70
C GLU A 217 -0.86 -75.23 55.51
N LYS A 218 -0.03 -74.49 54.77
CA LYS A 218 1.41 -74.74 54.59
C LYS A 218 2.21 -74.68 55.91
N MET A 219 1.88 -73.75 56.81
CA MET A 219 2.52 -73.65 58.14
C MET A 219 2.03 -74.73 59.12
N GLU A 220 0.83 -75.26 58.93
CA GLU A 220 0.27 -76.38 59.71
C GLU A 220 0.87 -77.71 59.24
N SER A 221 0.82 -77.99 57.94
CA SER A 221 1.47 -79.16 57.31
C SER A 221 2.98 -79.21 57.60
N LYS A 222 3.66 -78.05 57.71
CA LYS A 222 5.07 -78.00 58.14
C LYS A 222 5.25 -78.51 59.58
N LYS A 223 4.36 -78.18 60.52
CA LYS A 223 4.40 -78.67 61.91
C LYS A 223 4.09 -80.16 61.98
N GLU A 224 3.13 -80.65 61.19
CA GLU A 224 2.83 -82.07 61.11
C GLU A 224 4.05 -82.88 60.61
N ASN A 225 4.72 -82.39 59.57
CA ASN A 225 5.92 -83.02 59.03
C ASN A 225 7.10 -82.99 60.03
N GLU A 226 7.25 -81.90 60.78
CA GLU A 226 8.20 -81.81 61.90
C GLU A 226 7.86 -82.79 63.03
N GLY A 227 6.57 -82.95 63.37
CA GLY A 227 6.09 -83.98 64.30
C GLY A 227 6.41 -85.40 63.83
N LEU A 228 6.13 -85.71 62.56
CA LEU A 228 6.45 -87.01 61.95
C LEU A 228 7.94 -87.31 61.97
N LEU A 229 8.80 -86.35 61.62
CA LEU A 229 10.26 -86.49 61.67
C LEU A 229 10.74 -86.89 63.07
N ASN A 230 10.24 -86.21 64.11
CA ASN A 230 10.54 -86.54 65.50
C ASN A 230 10.11 -87.97 65.89
N THR A 231 9.01 -88.51 65.33
CA THR A 231 8.64 -89.92 65.56
C THR A 231 9.54 -90.91 64.83
N VAL A 232 10.01 -90.58 63.62
CA VAL A 232 10.94 -91.42 62.84
C VAL A 232 12.28 -91.57 63.55
N ASP A 233 12.83 -90.50 64.12
CA ASP A 233 14.10 -90.57 64.83
C ASP A 233 14.00 -91.31 66.18
N GLN A 234 12.86 -91.23 66.88
CA GLN A 234 12.57 -92.10 68.04
C GLN A 234 12.52 -93.59 67.68
N LEU A 235 11.97 -93.93 66.50
CA LEU A 235 11.94 -95.33 66.02
C LEU A 235 13.34 -95.81 65.61
N ARG A 236 14.14 -94.95 64.97
CA ARG A 236 15.55 -95.23 64.63
C ARG A 236 16.38 -95.52 65.88
N PHE A 237 16.27 -94.69 66.92
CA PHE A 237 16.98 -94.90 68.18
C PHE A 237 16.66 -96.27 68.82
N LYS A 238 15.38 -96.67 68.82
CA LYS A 238 14.94 -98.00 69.30
C LYS A 238 15.50 -99.15 68.46
N LEU A 239 15.57 -98.99 67.14
CA LEU A 239 16.15 -100.00 66.24
C LEU A 239 17.66 -100.17 66.51
N THR A 240 18.41 -99.08 66.69
CA THR A 240 19.84 -99.13 67.03
C THR A 240 20.08 -99.85 68.36
N GLN A 241 19.21 -99.63 69.36
CA GLN A 241 19.29 -100.32 70.66
C GLN A 241 19.08 -101.83 70.55
N LEU A 242 18.13 -102.29 69.72
CA LEU A 242 17.86 -103.71 69.48
C LEU A 242 18.94 -104.42 68.64
N THR A 243 19.82 -103.68 67.97
CA THR A 243 20.86 -104.26 67.09
C THR A 243 22.15 -104.62 67.86
N GLN A 244 22.20 -104.44 69.17
CA GLN A 244 23.41 -104.60 70.00
C GLN A 244 23.39 -105.81 70.95
N THR A 245 22.36 -106.68 70.89
CA THR A 245 22.08 -107.64 71.97
C THR A 245 22.22 -109.13 71.65
N ASP A 246 22.52 -109.53 70.41
CA ASP A 246 22.66 -110.96 70.01
C ASP A 246 24.06 -111.31 69.47
N ALA A 247 24.58 -112.46 69.93
CA ALA A 247 25.85 -113.08 69.52
C ALA A 247 25.79 -114.61 69.83
N VAL A 248 26.88 -115.36 69.53
CA VAL A 248 27.13 -116.79 69.89
C VAL A 248 26.32 -117.82 69.06
N THR A 249 26.84 -118.96 68.55
CA THR A 249 28.18 -119.37 68.03
C THR A 249 27.94 -120.24 66.75
N GLU A 250 28.27 -121.52 66.46
CA GLU A 250 29.19 -122.65 66.83
C GLU A 250 29.04 -123.69 65.67
N GLU A 251 29.87 -124.68 65.28
CA GLU A 251 31.23 -125.18 65.57
C GLU A 251 31.81 -125.75 64.23
N THR A 252 32.94 -126.46 64.26
CA THR A 252 33.51 -127.27 63.17
C THR A 252 33.07 -128.75 63.22
N LEU A 253 33.40 -129.55 62.18
CA LEU A 253 33.96 -130.91 62.34
C LEU A 253 34.47 -131.49 61.01
N HIS A 254 35.22 -132.61 61.07
CA HIS A 254 36.09 -133.08 59.97
C HIS A 254 36.36 -134.60 60.05
N LYS A 255 36.68 -135.23 58.89
CA LYS A 255 37.46 -136.48 58.65
C LYS A 255 36.79 -137.69 57.94
N ASN A 256 37.65 -138.27 57.10
CA ASN A 256 37.64 -139.52 56.31
C ASN A 256 38.07 -140.77 57.15
N PRO A 257 38.19 -142.01 56.60
CA PRO A 257 37.35 -142.71 55.59
C PRO A 257 37.20 -144.27 55.77
N TYR A 258 36.44 -144.90 54.85
CA TYR A 258 36.53 -146.29 54.32
C TYR A 258 36.62 -147.56 55.21
N THR A 259 35.56 -148.39 55.13
CA THR A 259 35.58 -149.85 54.84
C THR A 259 34.16 -150.29 54.40
N VAL A 260 33.93 -151.50 53.84
CA VAL A 260 32.60 -151.90 53.29
C VAL A 260 31.95 -153.03 54.09
N SER A 261 30.70 -152.81 54.51
CA SER A 261 29.75 -153.77 55.11
C SER A 261 28.42 -153.73 54.33
N PRO A 262 27.53 -154.73 54.39
CA PRO A 262 26.16 -154.61 53.87
C PRO A 262 25.36 -153.44 54.44
N GLU A 263 25.57 -152.99 55.70
CA GLU A 263 24.96 -151.74 56.16
C GLU A 263 25.46 -150.52 55.38
N ARG A 264 26.73 -150.53 54.93
CA ARG A 264 27.25 -149.47 54.05
C ARG A 264 26.56 -149.47 52.69
N TYR A 265 25.97 -150.57 52.21
CA TYR A 265 25.11 -150.51 51.02
C TYR A 265 23.80 -149.76 51.30
N ARG A 266 23.19 -149.95 52.49
CA ARG A 266 22.02 -149.17 52.90
C ARG A 266 22.38 -147.71 53.13
N GLU A 267 23.48 -147.42 53.83
CA GLU A 267 23.98 -146.06 53.97
C GLU A 267 24.34 -145.44 52.61
N LEU A 268 24.91 -146.18 51.66
CA LEU A 268 25.24 -145.66 50.33
C LEU A 268 23.96 -145.37 49.54
N GLN A 269 22.90 -146.15 49.71
CA GLN A 269 21.59 -145.86 49.12
C GLN A 269 20.95 -144.63 49.79
N GLU A 270 21.00 -144.51 51.12
CA GLU A 270 20.53 -143.32 51.84
C GLU A 270 21.35 -142.08 51.48
N LYS A 271 22.69 -142.20 51.38
CA LYS A 271 23.60 -141.14 50.93
C LYS A 271 23.39 -140.81 49.45
N LEU A 272 23.00 -141.76 48.60
CA LEU A 272 22.60 -141.52 47.22
C LEU A 272 21.26 -140.75 47.16
N ASN A 273 20.24 -141.21 47.88
CA ASN A 273 18.94 -140.52 47.97
C ASN A 273 19.10 -139.10 48.55
N VAL A 274 19.98 -138.90 49.54
CA VAL A 274 20.33 -137.59 50.12
C VAL A 274 21.15 -136.75 49.13
N LEU A 275 22.02 -137.35 48.32
CA LEU A 275 22.72 -136.64 47.24
C LEU A 275 21.74 -136.20 46.13
N GLU A 276 20.79 -137.05 45.73
CA GLU A 276 19.71 -136.73 44.79
C GLU A 276 18.79 -135.63 45.35
N GLN A 277 18.44 -135.69 46.64
CA GLN A 277 17.69 -134.62 47.29
C GLN A 277 18.50 -133.31 47.34
N ASN A 278 19.83 -133.40 47.53
CA ASN A 278 20.74 -132.25 47.47
C ASN A 278 20.93 -131.70 46.05
N THR A 279 20.96 -132.52 44.99
CA THR A 279 20.99 -132.01 43.60
C THR A 279 19.67 -131.36 43.25
N MET A 280 18.53 -131.97 43.57
CA MET A 280 17.20 -131.35 43.43
C MET A 280 17.10 -130.03 44.23
N GLN A 281 17.68 -129.94 45.42
CA GLN A 281 17.74 -128.70 46.20
C GLN A 281 18.68 -127.66 45.57
N ARG A 282 19.84 -128.07 45.05
CA ARG A 282 20.77 -127.19 44.32
C ARG A 282 20.15 -126.66 43.04
N GLU A 283 19.46 -127.47 42.25
CA GLU A 283 18.73 -127.05 41.04
C GLU A 283 17.60 -126.05 41.36
N ARG A 284 16.88 -126.24 42.47
CA ARG A 284 15.89 -125.27 42.98
C ARG A 284 16.56 -123.95 43.39
N ILE A 285 17.71 -124.00 44.04
CA ILE A 285 18.48 -122.80 44.41
C ILE A 285 19.06 -122.11 43.16
N GLU A 286 19.59 -122.86 42.20
CA GLU A 286 20.17 -122.36 40.96
C GLU A 286 19.12 -121.70 40.05
N THR A 287 17.92 -122.29 39.93
CA THR A 287 16.80 -121.68 39.20
C THR A 287 16.26 -120.43 39.91
N LEU A 288 16.25 -120.39 41.25
CA LEU A 288 15.94 -119.17 42.01
C LEU A 288 17.03 -118.09 41.84
N LEU A 289 18.31 -118.46 41.83
CA LEU A 289 19.43 -117.55 41.59
C LEU A 289 19.37 -116.97 40.17
N LYS A 290 19.20 -117.80 39.14
CA LYS A 290 19.00 -117.36 37.75
C LYS A 290 17.78 -116.45 37.62
N ARG A 291 16.70 -116.67 38.37
CA ARG A 291 15.57 -115.74 38.41
C ARG A 291 15.96 -114.39 39.04
N LYS A 292 16.68 -114.41 40.17
CA LYS A 292 17.15 -113.18 40.85
C LYS A 292 18.20 -112.40 40.06
N GLU A 293 19.03 -113.09 39.30
CA GLU A 293 19.98 -112.51 38.34
C GLU A 293 19.23 -111.78 37.21
N ASN A 294 18.21 -112.41 36.63
CA ASN A 294 17.33 -111.77 35.64
C ASN A 294 16.56 -110.57 36.24
N ASP A 295 16.00 -110.70 37.46
CA ASP A 295 15.35 -109.60 38.18
C ASP A 295 16.33 -108.41 38.37
N TYR A 296 17.57 -108.68 38.76
CA TYR A 296 18.62 -107.68 38.98
C TYR A 296 19.07 -107.00 37.68
N ILE A 297 19.25 -107.77 36.59
CA ILE A 297 19.57 -107.25 35.27
C ILE A 297 18.45 -106.34 34.75
N GLN A 298 17.18 -106.72 34.98
CA GLN A 298 16.05 -105.87 34.60
C GLN A 298 15.99 -104.58 35.41
N LEU A 299 16.08 -104.67 36.74
CA LEU A 299 16.13 -103.51 37.63
C LEU A 299 17.28 -102.55 37.29
N THR A 300 18.43 -103.09 36.87
CA THR A 300 19.57 -102.29 36.40
C THR A 300 19.21 -101.49 35.16
N LYS A 301 18.64 -102.14 34.12
CA LYS A 301 18.17 -101.46 32.89
C LYS A 301 17.11 -100.40 33.19
N ASP A 302 16.16 -100.70 34.06
CA ASP A 302 15.09 -99.77 34.44
C ASP A 302 15.67 -98.54 35.17
N SER A 303 16.69 -98.73 36.02
CA SER A 303 17.43 -97.64 36.66
C SER A 303 18.23 -96.77 35.67
N GLU A 304 18.66 -97.34 34.54
CA GLU A 304 19.39 -96.64 33.48
C GLU A 304 18.43 -95.87 32.57
N ALA A 305 17.30 -96.48 32.21
CA ALA A 305 16.21 -95.82 31.50
C ALA A 305 15.64 -94.62 32.29
N LEU A 306 15.42 -94.78 33.59
CA LEU A 306 15.00 -93.68 34.47
C LEU A 306 16.06 -92.58 34.58
N ARG A 307 17.35 -92.93 34.68
CA ARG A 307 18.45 -91.94 34.66
C ARG A 307 18.53 -91.19 33.34
N ALA A 308 18.33 -91.87 32.21
CA ALA A 308 18.27 -91.24 30.88
C ALA A 308 17.06 -90.30 30.76
N GLN A 309 15.88 -90.73 31.22
CA GLN A 309 14.66 -89.89 31.20
C GLN A 309 14.81 -88.64 32.07
N VAL A 310 15.32 -88.77 33.31
CA VAL A 310 15.62 -87.62 34.19
C VAL A 310 16.65 -86.69 33.55
N THR A 311 17.66 -87.23 32.85
CA THR A 311 18.66 -86.42 32.14
C THR A 311 18.05 -85.66 30.95
N SER A 312 17.13 -86.27 30.20
CA SER A 312 16.37 -85.59 29.12
C SER A 312 15.53 -84.45 29.68
N LEU A 313 14.73 -84.72 30.72
CA LEU A 313 13.85 -83.73 31.35
C LEU A 313 14.63 -82.56 31.96
N LEU A 314 15.83 -82.81 32.51
CA LEU A 314 16.75 -81.75 32.97
C LEU A 314 17.37 -80.95 31.81
N GLY A 315 17.56 -81.55 30.64
CA GLY A 315 17.96 -80.86 29.41
C GLY A 315 16.83 -79.96 28.89
N GLU A 316 15.63 -80.51 28.74
CA GLU A 316 14.43 -79.77 28.33
C GLU A 316 14.11 -78.62 29.29
N LEU A 317 14.17 -78.85 30.61
CA LEU A 317 13.94 -77.79 31.60
C LEU A 317 14.94 -76.63 31.46
N LYS A 318 16.22 -76.93 31.21
CA LYS A 318 17.25 -75.91 30.95
C LYS A 318 17.00 -75.17 29.64
N GLU A 319 16.63 -75.87 28.57
CA GLU A 319 16.27 -75.23 27.30
C GLU A 319 15.10 -74.26 27.50
N ARG A 320 14.01 -74.71 28.16
CA ARG A 320 12.84 -73.89 28.46
C ARG A 320 13.18 -72.69 29.36
N GLN A 321 14.07 -72.86 30.35
CA GLN A 321 14.57 -71.74 31.14
C GLN A 321 15.31 -70.73 30.26
N THR A 322 16.29 -71.15 29.45
CA THR A 322 17.02 -70.21 28.57
C THR A 322 16.16 -69.58 27.49
N SER A 323 15.01 -70.17 27.14
CA SER A 323 14.01 -69.56 26.27
C SER A 323 13.12 -68.56 27.01
N LEU A 324 12.78 -68.81 28.28
CA LEU A 324 12.12 -67.85 29.15
C LEU A 324 13.01 -66.63 29.40
N ASP A 325 14.27 -66.83 29.77
CA ASP A 325 15.25 -65.77 30.04
C ASP A 325 15.36 -64.79 28.85
N LYS A 326 15.45 -65.33 27.62
CA LYS A 326 15.46 -64.55 26.37
C LYS A 326 14.14 -63.80 26.15
N CYS A 327 13.00 -64.45 26.41
CA CYS A 327 11.68 -63.83 26.27
C CYS A 327 11.51 -62.68 27.27
N GLU A 328 12.05 -62.80 28.48
CA GLU A 328 12.09 -61.70 29.44
C GLU A 328 13.04 -60.57 29.02
N ASP A 329 14.21 -60.86 28.44
CA ASP A 329 15.10 -59.84 27.88
C ASP A 329 14.45 -59.08 26.72
N ASP A 330 13.80 -59.78 25.79
CA ASP A 330 13.05 -59.15 24.70
C ASP A 330 11.87 -58.34 25.22
N LYS A 331 11.17 -58.82 26.26
CA LYS A 331 10.13 -58.07 26.96
C LYS A 331 10.72 -56.77 27.57
N ARG A 332 11.82 -56.85 28.33
CA ARG A 332 12.50 -55.68 28.93
C ARG A 332 12.87 -54.65 27.86
N ARG A 333 13.49 -55.09 26.76
CA ARG A 333 13.85 -54.23 25.60
C ARG A 333 12.64 -53.57 24.94
N LEU A 334 11.49 -54.24 24.91
CA LEU A 334 10.24 -53.68 24.36
C LEU A 334 9.58 -52.70 25.34
N GLU A 335 9.62 -52.96 26.65
CA GLU A 335 9.14 -52.05 27.71
C GLU A 335 9.99 -50.76 27.77
N GLU A 336 11.32 -50.87 27.70
CA GLU A 336 12.24 -49.73 27.59
C GLU A 336 11.95 -48.88 26.34
N ARG A 337 11.82 -49.53 25.17
CA ARG A 337 11.45 -48.85 23.91
C ARG A 337 10.10 -48.17 23.98
N LEU A 338 9.12 -48.77 24.66
CA LEU A 338 7.79 -48.21 24.83
C LEU A 338 7.81 -47.00 25.78
N CYS A 339 8.61 -47.04 26.85
CA CYS A 339 8.87 -45.89 27.72
C CYS A 339 9.46 -44.73 26.90
N CYS A 340 10.61 -44.94 26.25
CA CYS A 340 11.26 -43.88 25.46
C CYS A 340 10.37 -43.31 24.35
N LYS A 341 9.49 -44.11 23.76
CA LYS A 341 8.50 -43.61 22.78
C LYS A 341 7.34 -42.85 23.41
N THR A 342 6.89 -43.25 24.60
CA THR A 342 5.90 -42.50 25.40
C THR A 342 6.48 -41.14 25.81
N ASP A 343 7.72 -41.11 26.30
CA ASP A 343 8.42 -39.88 26.68
C ASP A 343 8.61 -38.94 25.48
N SER A 344 8.98 -39.51 24.31
CA SER A 344 9.11 -38.77 23.04
C SER A 344 7.78 -38.17 22.55
N LEU A 345 6.66 -38.84 22.81
CA LEU A 345 5.32 -38.32 22.50
C LEU A 345 4.94 -37.22 23.49
N GLN A 346 5.19 -37.39 24.79
CA GLN A 346 4.94 -36.36 25.80
C GLN A 346 5.80 -35.10 25.62
N THR A 347 7.01 -35.19 25.05
CA THR A 347 7.75 -34.00 24.59
C THR A 347 7.01 -33.32 23.45
N LEU A 348 6.69 -34.07 22.39
CA LEU A 348 6.07 -33.51 21.18
C LEU A 348 4.68 -32.92 21.45
N GLU A 349 3.88 -33.53 22.33
CA GLU A 349 2.59 -33.00 22.77
C GLU A 349 2.72 -31.65 23.50
N ARG A 350 3.74 -31.49 24.35
CA ARG A 350 4.04 -30.22 25.03
C ARG A 350 4.54 -29.16 24.04
N ASP A 351 5.42 -29.52 23.13
CA ASP A 351 5.98 -28.60 22.14
C ASP A 351 4.89 -28.09 21.18
N MET A 352 4.00 -28.99 20.72
CA MET A 352 2.81 -28.63 19.93
C MET A 352 1.83 -27.75 20.70
N GLU A 353 1.68 -27.95 22.00
CA GLU A 353 0.80 -27.15 22.87
C GLU A 353 1.41 -25.77 23.18
N GLU A 354 2.74 -25.65 23.27
CA GLU A 354 3.41 -24.35 23.33
C GLU A 354 3.29 -23.61 21.99
N GLN A 355 3.51 -24.29 20.86
CA GLN A 355 3.34 -23.69 19.54
C GLN A 355 1.91 -23.16 19.32
N LYS A 356 0.88 -23.88 19.75
CA LYS A 356 -0.51 -23.38 19.75
C LYS A 356 -0.64 -22.07 20.52
N LYS A 357 -0.06 -21.97 21.73
CA LYS A 357 -0.12 -20.75 22.55
C LYS A 357 0.60 -19.58 21.88
N GLN A 358 1.78 -19.83 21.30
CA GLN A 358 2.51 -18.83 20.52
C GLN A 358 1.70 -18.37 19.29
N HIS A 359 1.01 -19.29 18.60
CA HIS A 359 0.10 -18.96 17.49
C HIS A 359 -1.12 -18.14 17.96
N CYS A 360 -1.76 -18.49 19.08
CA CYS A 360 -2.87 -17.70 19.66
C CYS A 360 -2.45 -16.25 19.94
N VAL A 361 -1.35 -16.05 20.68
CA VAL A 361 -0.82 -14.70 20.98
C VAL A 361 -0.46 -13.93 19.70
N THR A 362 0.00 -14.64 18.66
CA THR A 362 0.29 -14.04 17.35
C THR A 362 -0.99 -13.61 16.62
N VAL A 363 -2.05 -14.41 16.67
CA VAL A 363 -3.38 -14.07 16.11
C VAL A 363 -3.99 -12.89 16.88
N ASP A 364 -3.97 -12.91 18.22
CA ASP A 364 -4.49 -11.81 19.06
C ASP A 364 -3.78 -10.48 18.75
N LYS A 365 -2.45 -10.53 18.56
CA LYS A 365 -1.65 -9.38 18.14
C LYS A 365 -2.09 -8.83 16.77
N PHE A 366 -2.34 -9.71 15.79
CA PHE A 366 -2.82 -9.28 14.48
C PHE A 366 -4.27 -8.78 14.49
N LEU A 367 -5.15 -9.38 15.32
CA LEU A 367 -6.51 -8.87 15.53
C LEU A 367 -6.49 -7.46 16.13
N LEU A 368 -5.68 -7.24 17.17
CA LEU A 368 -5.51 -5.92 17.79
C LEU A 368 -4.90 -4.90 16.81
N GLN A 369 -3.92 -5.30 15.99
CA GLN A 369 -3.37 -4.44 14.93
C GLN A 369 -4.43 -4.07 13.89
N THR A 370 -5.27 -5.02 13.47
CA THR A 370 -6.37 -4.78 12.52
C THR A 370 -7.40 -3.82 13.13
N GLN A 371 -7.87 -4.04 14.36
CA GLN A 371 -8.81 -3.15 15.05
C GLN A 371 -8.27 -1.72 15.19
N ASN A 372 -6.98 -1.55 15.48
CA ASN A 372 -6.33 -0.24 15.55
C ASN A 372 -6.32 0.47 14.18
N LEU A 373 -6.03 -0.25 13.10
CA LEU A 373 -6.06 0.29 11.74
C LEU A 373 -7.48 0.61 11.26
N GLU A 374 -8.47 -0.22 11.60
CA GLU A 374 -9.89 0.04 11.34
C GLU A 374 -10.40 1.26 12.09
N ALA A 375 -10.02 1.43 13.37
CA ALA A 375 -10.35 2.60 14.16
C ALA A 375 -9.73 3.89 13.57
N ALA A 376 -8.47 3.82 13.13
CA ALA A 376 -7.81 4.92 12.42
C ALA A 376 -8.53 5.25 11.09
N LEU A 377 -8.81 4.26 10.25
CA LEU A 377 -9.54 4.45 8.99
C LEU A 377 -10.95 5.01 9.21
N LYS A 378 -11.64 4.60 10.28
CA LYS A 378 -12.95 5.15 10.66
C LYS A 378 -12.85 6.63 11.07
N LYS A 379 -11.79 7.02 11.77
CA LYS A 379 -11.51 8.42 12.12
C LYS A 379 -11.18 9.25 10.87
N GLU A 380 -10.29 8.79 9.99
CA GLU A 380 -9.95 9.49 8.75
C GLU A 380 -11.18 9.65 7.83
N ARG A 381 -12.02 8.63 7.71
CA ARG A 381 -13.31 8.74 6.98
C ARG A 381 -14.21 9.83 7.55
N ALA A 382 -14.27 9.98 8.88
CA ALA A 382 -15.04 11.06 9.51
C ALA A 382 -14.44 12.45 9.23
N VAL A 383 -13.10 12.59 9.27
CA VAL A 383 -12.40 13.83 8.90
C VAL A 383 -12.66 14.20 7.43
N ILE A 384 -12.58 13.24 6.51
CA ILE A 384 -12.85 13.47 5.08
C ILE A 384 -14.30 13.95 4.85
N VAL A 385 -15.28 13.42 5.60
CA VAL A 385 -16.68 13.88 5.55
C VAL A 385 -16.82 15.31 6.10
N GLU A 386 -16.08 15.66 7.15
CA GLU A 386 -16.06 17.01 7.72
C GLU A 386 -15.45 18.04 6.76
N GLU A 387 -14.26 17.75 6.20
CA GLU A 387 -13.61 18.63 5.22
C GLU A 387 -14.43 18.76 3.93
N ARG A 388 -15.10 17.69 3.49
CA ARG A 388 -16.04 17.76 2.35
C ARG A 388 -17.24 18.67 2.66
N ARG A 389 -17.73 18.72 3.90
CA ARG A 389 -18.79 19.65 4.32
C ARG A 389 -18.30 21.09 4.33
N LYS A 390 -17.11 21.35 4.90
CA LYS A 390 -16.47 22.68 4.90
C LYS A 390 -16.22 23.19 3.48
N LEU A 391 -15.74 22.33 2.57
CA LEU A 391 -15.54 22.67 1.16
C LEU A 391 -16.87 23.05 0.48
N ALA A 392 -17.94 22.29 0.70
CA ALA A 392 -19.26 22.61 0.16
C ALA A 392 -19.82 23.95 0.72
N GLN A 393 -19.60 24.22 2.01
CA GLN A 393 -19.95 25.52 2.62
C GLN A 393 -19.15 26.67 2.01
N LEU A 394 -17.85 26.50 1.78
CA LEU A 394 -16.98 27.51 1.15
C LEU A 394 -17.36 27.75 -0.31
N GLN A 395 -17.67 26.69 -1.07
CA GLN A 395 -18.18 26.78 -2.45
C GLN A 395 -19.52 27.55 -2.49
N HIS A 396 -20.43 27.29 -1.55
CA HIS A 396 -21.68 28.02 -1.45
C HIS A 396 -21.46 29.50 -1.08
N ALA A 397 -20.61 29.79 -0.10
CA ALA A 397 -20.28 31.16 0.31
C ALA A 397 -19.61 31.96 -0.83
N TYR A 398 -18.67 31.36 -1.56
CA TYR A 398 -18.07 31.96 -2.77
C TYR A 398 -19.14 32.23 -3.84
N THR A 399 -20.06 31.29 -4.07
CA THR A 399 -21.16 31.45 -5.03
C THR A 399 -22.06 32.64 -4.66
N CYS A 400 -22.38 32.81 -3.36
CA CYS A 400 -23.17 33.93 -2.88
C CYS A 400 -22.41 35.27 -3.04
N LEU A 401 -21.14 35.32 -2.64
CA LEU A 401 -20.30 36.52 -2.80
C LEU A 401 -20.16 36.93 -4.27
N PHE A 402 -20.06 35.97 -5.19
CA PHE A 402 -20.05 36.24 -6.63
C PHE A 402 -21.39 36.84 -7.08
N GLN A 403 -22.53 36.27 -6.67
CA GLN A 403 -23.87 36.80 -6.98
C GLN A 403 -24.10 38.21 -6.39
N ASP A 404 -23.62 38.48 -5.17
CA ASP A 404 -23.67 39.80 -4.53
C ASP A 404 -22.83 40.83 -5.28
N TYR A 405 -21.62 40.47 -5.71
CA TYR A 405 -20.74 41.33 -6.51
C TYR A 405 -21.36 41.63 -7.87
N ASP A 406 -21.85 40.61 -8.56
CA ASP A 406 -22.49 40.74 -9.87
C ASP A 406 -23.78 41.58 -9.80
N SER A 407 -24.51 41.48 -8.68
CA SER A 407 -25.69 42.31 -8.39
C SER A 407 -25.32 43.76 -8.05
N LYS A 408 -24.24 43.99 -7.30
CA LYS A 408 -23.70 45.34 -7.05
C LYS A 408 -23.27 46.01 -8.35
N LEU A 409 -22.53 45.32 -9.22
CA LEU A 409 -22.07 45.87 -10.50
C LEU A 409 -23.24 46.21 -11.44
N LYS A 410 -24.33 45.43 -11.41
CA LYS A 410 -25.58 45.75 -12.14
C LYS A 410 -26.30 46.95 -11.53
N ASN A 411 -26.40 47.01 -10.20
CA ASN A 411 -27.04 48.12 -9.49
C ASN A 411 -26.26 49.44 -9.64
N GLU A 412 -24.94 49.41 -9.67
CA GLU A 412 -24.06 50.57 -9.88
C GLU A 412 -24.24 51.13 -11.31
N LYS A 413 -24.24 50.26 -12.33
CA LYS A 413 -24.57 50.66 -13.71
C LYS A 413 -25.98 51.27 -13.81
N LEU A 414 -26.95 50.68 -13.11
CA LEU A 414 -28.33 51.20 -13.03
C LEU A 414 -28.46 52.47 -12.18
N ALA A 415 -27.52 52.76 -11.28
CA ALA A 415 -27.48 53.99 -10.50
C ALA A 415 -26.90 55.13 -11.35
N ASN A 416 -25.77 54.90 -12.02
CA ASN A 416 -25.14 55.89 -12.91
C ASN A 416 -26.08 56.29 -14.07
N HIS A 417 -26.82 55.33 -14.64
CA HIS A 417 -27.87 55.63 -15.64
C HIS A 417 -29.13 56.31 -15.07
N ARG A 418 -29.36 56.27 -13.74
CA ARG A 418 -30.51 56.94 -13.10
C ARG A 418 -30.18 58.32 -12.53
N SER A 419 -28.92 58.55 -12.13
CA SER A 419 -28.49 59.86 -11.64
C SER A 419 -28.26 60.84 -12.79
N GLY A 420 -27.95 60.34 -14.00
CA GLY A 420 -27.61 61.18 -15.15
C GLY A 420 -26.32 61.98 -14.94
N GLU A 421 -25.53 61.65 -13.91
CA GLU A 421 -24.32 62.39 -13.54
C GLU A 421 -23.27 62.33 -14.66
N THR A 422 -23.17 61.21 -15.37
CA THR A 422 -22.30 61.09 -16.56
C THR A 422 -22.76 62.01 -17.68
N GLU A 423 -24.06 62.05 -17.98
CA GLU A 423 -24.63 62.81 -19.10
C GLU A 423 -24.61 64.33 -18.82
N THR A 424 -24.90 64.72 -17.59
CA THR A 424 -24.82 66.12 -17.13
C THR A 424 -23.38 66.61 -16.99
N LEU A 425 -22.42 65.76 -16.59
CA LEU A 425 -21.00 66.10 -16.65
C LEU A 425 -20.49 66.25 -18.08
N THR A 426 -20.93 65.42 -19.04
CA THR A 426 -20.58 65.61 -20.46
C THR A 426 -21.19 66.89 -21.04
N HIS A 427 -22.46 67.20 -20.75
CA HIS A 427 -23.07 68.46 -21.19
C HIS A 427 -22.31 69.67 -20.65
N ARG A 428 -21.97 69.65 -19.36
CA ARG A 428 -21.20 70.71 -18.70
C ARG A 428 -19.76 70.84 -19.22
N LEU A 429 -19.16 69.73 -19.67
CA LEU A 429 -17.87 69.75 -20.37
C LEU A 429 -18.01 70.48 -21.71
N GLU A 430 -18.98 70.08 -22.54
CA GLU A 430 -19.22 70.73 -23.84
C GLU A 430 -19.54 72.23 -23.69
N GLU A 431 -20.31 72.62 -22.69
CA GLU A 431 -20.59 74.04 -22.39
C GLU A 431 -19.32 74.81 -22.01
N ALA A 432 -18.42 74.19 -21.22
CA ALA A 432 -17.13 74.78 -20.89
C ALA A 432 -16.21 74.89 -22.12
N GLU A 433 -16.20 73.90 -23.01
CA GLU A 433 -15.45 73.93 -24.27
C GLU A 433 -15.98 75.02 -25.21
N LYS A 434 -17.30 75.11 -25.39
CA LYS A 434 -17.96 76.19 -26.16
C LYS A 434 -17.64 77.57 -25.57
N ALA A 435 -17.65 77.72 -24.24
CA ALA A 435 -17.29 78.96 -23.57
C ALA A 435 -15.79 79.31 -23.69
N LEU A 436 -14.90 78.31 -23.73
CA LEU A 436 -13.47 78.50 -23.99
C LEU A 436 -13.22 78.93 -25.44
N ALA A 437 -13.89 78.31 -26.41
CA ALA A 437 -13.80 78.71 -27.82
C ALA A 437 -14.26 80.17 -28.05
N LEU A 438 -15.36 80.59 -27.42
CA LEU A 438 -15.82 81.98 -27.46
C LEU A 438 -14.83 82.96 -26.81
N LYS A 439 -14.21 82.58 -25.67
CA LYS A 439 -13.15 83.37 -25.04
C LYS A 439 -11.91 83.47 -25.92
N GLN A 440 -11.52 82.39 -26.59
CA GLN A 440 -10.38 82.39 -27.51
C GLN A 440 -10.63 83.32 -28.69
N ALA A 441 -11.80 83.24 -29.34
CA ALA A 441 -12.19 84.17 -30.41
C ALA A 441 -12.20 85.64 -29.96
N HIS A 442 -12.64 85.93 -28.73
CA HIS A 442 -12.57 87.28 -28.17
C HIS A 442 -11.13 87.73 -27.87
N ILE A 443 -10.26 86.83 -27.40
CA ILE A 443 -8.83 87.12 -27.22
C ILE A 443 -8.17 87.44 -28.56
N ASP A 444 -8.49 86.69 -29.62
CA ASP A 444 -7.89 86.91 -30.94
C ASP A 444 -8.41 88.19 -31.62
N LYS A 445 -9.68 88.55 -31.43
CA LYS A 445 -10.20 89.87 -31.81
C LYS A 445 -9.51 91.02 -31.07
N LEU A 446 -9.26 90.88 -29.76
CA LEU A 446 -8.50 91.88 -28.99
C LEU A 446 -7.04 92.01 -29.47
N LYS A 447 -6.40 90.91 -29.90
CA LYS A 447 -5.06 90.98 -30.52
C LYS A 447 -5.09 91.77 -31.83
N GLU A 448 -6.11 91.54 -32.66
CA GLU A 448 -6.29 92.28 -33.92
C GLU A 448 -6.49 93.77 -33.65
N GLU A 449 -7.36 94.14 -32.70
CA GLU A 449 -7.58 95.53 -32.30
C GLU A 449 -6.31 96.20 -31.73
N VAL A 450 -5.51 95.47 -30.95
CA VAL A 450 -4.21 95.96 -30.44
C VAL A 450 -3.20 96.18 -31.56
N GLU A 451 -3.14 95.30 -32.56
CA GLU A 451 -2.21 95.45 -33.69
C GLU A 451 -2.66 96.58 -34.64
N GLN A 452 -3.96 96.74 -34.86
CA GLN A 452 -4.53 97.92 -35.54
C GLN A 452 -4.14 99.21 -34.79
N GLN A 453 -4.29 99.24 -33.45
CA GLN A 453 -3.88 100.37 -32.62
C GLN A 453 -2.36 100.63 -32.70
N ARG A 454 -1.51 99.60 -32.78
CA ARG A 454 -0.06 99.76 -33.00
C ARG A 454 0.24 100.50 -34.30
N THR A 455 -0.35 100.08 -35.42
CA THR A 455 -0.10 100.75 -36.73
C THR A 455 -0.59 102.20 -36.74
N LEU A 456 -1.68 102.51 -36.02
CA LEU A 456 -2.17 103.87 -35.82
C LEU A 456 -1.23 104.68 -34.90
N GLN A 457 -0.62 104.07 -33.88
CA GLN A 457 0.38 104.72 -33.04
C GLN A 457 1.65 105.05 -33.85
N GLU A 458 2.20 104.09 -34.60
CA GLU A 458 3.35 104.28 -35.49
C GLU A 458 3.09 105.42 -36.49
N THR A 459 1.87 105.50 -37.03
CA THR A 459 1.44 106.61 -37.91
C THR A 459 1.41 107.96 -37.16
N ASN A 460 0.93 108.00 -35.92
CA ASN A 460 0.92 109.22 -35.10
C ASN A 460 2.34 109.65 -34.70
N GLU A 461 3.27 108.73 -34.45
CA GLU A 461 4.67 109.03 -34.15
C GLU A 461 5.35 109.69 -35.37
N VAL A 462 5.12 109.17 -36.58
CA VAL A 462 5.61 109.78 -37.83
C VAL A 462 5.02 111.18 -38.05
N LEU A 463 3.70 111.36 -37.88
CA LEU A 463 3.05 112.66 -38.04
C LEU A 463 3.49 113.67 -36.97
N THR A 464 3.77 113.22 -35.75
CA THR A 464 4.31 114.05 -34.67
C THR A 464 5.72 114.52 -35.01
N ALA A 465 6.61 113.62 -35.44
CA ALA A 465 7.95 113.97 -35.89
C ALA A 465 7.93 114.96 -37.08
N GLN A 466 7.01 114.78 -38.04
CA GLN A 466 6.81 115.71 -39.14
C GLN A 466 6.37 117.11 -38.67
N ALA A 467 5.45 117.18 -37.71
CA ALA A 467 5.02 118.44 -37.11
C ALA A 467 6.14 119.14 -36.31
N GLU A 468 6.99 118.37 -35.62
CA GLU A 468 8.17 118.91 -34.93
C GLU A 468 9.23 119.44 -35.90
N ILE A 469 9.48 118.75 -37.02
CA ILE A 469 10.36 119.23 -38.09
C ILE A 469 9.84 120.56 -38.64
N PHE A 470 8.59 120.63 -39.11
CA PHE A 470 8.01 121.87 -39.63
C PHE A 470 8.01 123.03 -38.61
N LYS A 471 7.79 122.73 -37.32
CA LYS A 471 7.91 123.71 -36.23
C LYS A 471 9.35 124.19 -36.06
N SER A 472 10.34 123.30 -36.19
CA SER A 472 11.76 123.66 -36.10
C SER A 472 12.22 124.49 -37.31
N ASP A 473 11.76 124.15 -38.52
CA ASP A 473 12.02 124.90 -39.76
C ASP A 473 11.41 126.28 -39.69
N PHE A 474 10.14 126.41 -39.27
CA PHE A 474 9.49 127.70 -39.08
C PHE A 474 10.22 128.59 -38.06
N LEU A 475 10.76 128.01 -36.99
CA LEU A 475 11.59 128.73 -36.00
C LEU A 475 13.01 129.03 -36.51
N ALA A 476 13.56 128.28 -37.46
CA ALA A 476 14.81 128.60 -38.14
C ALA A 476 14.62 129.75 -39.16
N GLU A 477 13.62 129.63 -40.02
CA GLU A 477 13.20 130.62 -41.01
C GLU A 477 12.77 131.95 -40.34
N ARG A 478 12.10 131.90 -39.19
CA ARG A 478 11.82 133.09 -38.38
C ARG A 478 13.10 133.76 -37.88
N ARG A 479 14.03 133.01 -37.30
CA ARG A 479 15.33 133.55 -36.85
C ARG A 479 16.14 134.13 -38.01
N ALA A 480 16.13 133.48 -39.17
CA ALA A 480 16.76 133.99 -40.38
C ALA A 480 16.15 135.32 -40.84
N ARG A 481 14.82 135.49 -40.77
CA ARG A 481 14.15 136.78 -40.99
C ARG A 481 14.50 137.84 -39.95
N GLU A 482 14.59 137.46 -38.67
CA GLU A 482 14.97 138.38 -37.59
C GLU A 482 16.43 138.85 -37.76
N GLU A 483 17.37 137.96 -38.07
CA GLU A 483 18.76 138.30 -38.45
C GLU A 483 18.83 139.16 -39.71
N LEU A 484 18.04 138.86 -40.74
CA LEU A 484 17.99 139.65 -41.97
C LEU A 484 17.50 141.08 -41.68
N ASN A 485 16.49 141.22 -40.81
CA ASN A 485 15.97 142.52 -40.42
C ASN A 485 16.97 143.30 -39.55
N GLN A 486 17.69 142.64 -38.62
CA GLN A 486 18.80 143.26 -37.89
C GLN A 486 19.90 143.76 -38.85
N LYS A 487 20.33 142.93 -39.80
CA LYS A 487 21.33 143.32 -40.83
C LYS A 487 20.82 144.46 -41.72
N LYS A 488 19.52 144.50 -42.01
CA LYS A 488 18.87 145.62 -42.72
C LYS A 488 18.86 146.89 -41.88
N GLU A 489 18.56 146.81 -40.59
CA GLU A 489 18.57 147.95 -39.67
C GLU A 489 19.98 148.51 -39.48
N GLU A 490 20.99 147.66 -39.32
CA GLU A 490 22.41 148.05 -39.34
C GLU A 490 22.80 148.78 -40.64
N LEU A 491 22.38 148.28 -41.80
CA LEU A 491 22.69 148.88 -43.11
C LEU A 491 21.92 150.19 -43.32
N GLN A 492 20.69 150.28 -42.82
CA GLN A 492 19.89 151.51 -42.79
C GLN A 492 20.57 152.56 -41.89
N GLU A 493 21.13 152.16 -40.75
CA GLU A 493 21.88 153.07 -39.87
C GLU A 493 23.18 153.54 -40.53
N LYS A 494 23.97 152.63 -41.12
CA LYS A 494 25.19 152.98 -41.88
C LYS A 494 24.89 153.91 -43.06
N LEU A 495 23.74 153.74 -43.73
CA LEU A 495 23.26 154.66 -44.77
C LEU A 495 22.85 156.03 -44.19
N ASN A 496 22.20 156.07 -43.03
CA ASN A 496 21.86 157.32 -42.35
C ASN A 496 23.13 158.07 -41.88
N GLN A 497 24.11 157.35 -41.31
CA GLN A 497 25.40 157.89 -40.87
C GLN A 497 26.15 158.54 -42.04
N THR A 498 26.32 157.81 -43.16
CA THR A 498 26.95 158.36 -44.38
C THR A 498 26.15 159.51 -45.03
N LEU A 499 24.81 159.50 -44.93
CA LEU A 499 23.98 160.65 -45.30
C LEU A 499 24.19 161.87 -44.38
N THR A 500 24.42 161.68 -43.08
CA THR A 500 24.76 162.79 -42.18
C THR A 500 26.17 163.33 -42.44
N GLU A 501 27.15 162.47 -42.72
CA GLU A 501 28.51 162.87 -43.15
C GLU A 501 28.47 163.66 -44.46
N LEU A 502 27.71 163.20 -45.47
CA LEU A 502 27.52 163.93 -46.72
C LEU A 502 26.83 165.29 -46.52
N ASN A 503 25.90 165.40 -45.56
CA ASN A 503 25.29 166.69 -45.23
C ASN A 503 26.24 167.63 -44.45
N LEU A 504 27.08 167.10 -43.56
CA LEU A 504 28.16 167.85 -42.91
C LEU A 504 29.17 168.39 -43.93
N LEU A 505 29.72 167.53 -44.79
CA LEU A 505 30.62 167.92 -45.89
C LEU A 505 29.96 168.94 -46.84
N LYS A 506 28.66 168.80 -47.10
CA LYS A 506 27.87 169.77 -47.89
C LYS A 506 27.69 171.11 -47.16
N GLN A 507 27.59 171.11 -45.83
CA GLN A 507 27.48 172.30 -44.99
C GLN A 507 28.83 173.03 -44.88
N GLU A 508 29.95 172.33 -44.71
CA GLU A 508 31.30 172.91 -44.82
C GLU A 508 31.53 173.54 -46.20
N LYS A 509 31.16 172.81 -47.28
CA LYS A 509 31.21 173.27 -48.68
C LYS A 509 30.16 174.34 -49.02
N MET A 510 29.33 174.74 -48.06
CA MET A 510 28.43 175.89 -48.11
C MET A 510 28.98 177.07 -47.30
N GLN A 511 29.60 176.81 -46.15
CA GLN A 511 30.28 177.82 -45.33
C GLN A 511 31.51 178.44 -46.01
N GLN A 512 32.28 177.65 -46.77
CA GLN A 512 33.49 178.13 -47.48
C GLN A 512 33.20 178.97 -48.75
N ARG A 513 31.95 179.38 -49.03
CA ARG A 513 31.58 180.06 -50.30
C ARG A 513 30.74 181.33 -50.11
N HIS A 514 31.14 182.19 -49.18
CA HIS A 514 30.56 183.54 -49.07
C HIS A 514 31.56 184.66 -48.70
N MET A 515 32.76 184.61 -49.28
CA MET A 515 33.56 185.80 -49.58
C MET A 515 33.84 185.85 -51.08
N ASP A 516 33.75 187.07 -51.64
CA ASP A 516 34.01 187.50 -53.01
C ASP A 516 33.23 186.95 -54.23
N SER A 517 32.54 187.90 -54.88
CA SER A 517 32.52 188.22 -56.32
C SER A 517 32.34 187.17 -57.44
N TYR A 518 31.23 187.37 -58.19
CA TYR A 518 31.12 187.43 -59.66
C TYR A 518 31.68 186.31 -60.61
N ARG A 519 30.71 185.74 -61.36
CA ARG A 519 30.76 185.34 -62.80
C ARG A 519 31.37 183.95 -63.16
N PRO A 520 30.94 183.28 -64.27
CA PRO A 520 31.26 181.89 -64.60
C PRO A 520 32.05 181.75 -65.94
N PRO A 521 31.83 180.71 -66.78
CA PRO A 521 32.46 179.38 -66.84
C PRO A 521 33.62 179.29 -67.90
N PRO A 522 34.38 178.16 -68.00
CA PRO A 522 34.08 177.06 -68.96
C PRO A 522 34.25 175.64 -68.31
N ALA A 523 33.74 174.50 -68.81
CA ALA A 523 33.58 173.91 -70.16
C ALA A 523 34.89 173.30 -70.74
N ILE A 524 34.78 172.34 -71.71
CA ILE A 524 35.82 171.43 -72.31
C ILE A 524 36.07 170.13 -71.50
N LEU A 525 35.97 168.88 -72.01
CA LEU A 525 35.62 168.27 -73.33
C LEU A 525 34.88 166.88 -73.11
N PRO A 526 34.35 166.16 -74.14
CA PRO A 526 33.24 165.19 -74.00
C PRO A 526 33.57 163.68 -74.16
N GLY A 527 32.54 162.83 -73.97
CA GLY A 527 32.45 161.44 -74.45
C GLY A 527 30.98 161.03 -74.77
N PRO A 528 30.68 160.07 -75.68
CA PRO A 528 29.36 159.97 -76.35
C PRO A 528 28.64 158.59 -76.34
N GLY A 529 27.34 158.57 -76.68
CA GLY A 529 26.55 157.39 -77.12
C GLY A 529 25.25 157.16 -76.29
N ILE A 530 24.02 156.91 -76.79
CA ILE A 530 23.44 156.19 -77.97
C ILE A 530 23.26 154.67 -77.70
N PRO A 531 22.08 154.01 -77.94
CA PRO A 531 20.71 154.51 -78.20
C PRO A 531 19.52 153.69 -77.59
N GLN A 532 18.30 154.09 -77.99
CA GLN A 532 17.02 153.33 -78.06
C GLN A 532 17.08 152.10 -79.03
N PRO A 533 16.10 151.15 -79.11
CA PRO A 533 14.67 151.34 -79.50
C PRO A 533 13.64 150.58 -78.60
N ASN A 534 12.30 150.74 -78.59
CA ASN A 534 11.24 151.31 -79.48
C ASN A 534 10.51 150.31 -80.44
N ARG A 535 9.28 149.85 -80.07
CA ARG A 535 8.10 149.78 -80.98
C ARG A 535 6.73 149.41 -80.34
N ASN A 536 5.73 150.20 -80.70
CA ASN A 536 4.27 150.02 -80.93
C ASN A 536 3.53 148.68 -80.58
N ALA A 537 2.40 148.83 -79.87
CA ALA A 537 1.03 148.27 -80.11
C ALA A 537 0.79 146.72 -80.18
N PRO A 538 -0.47 146.22 -80.10
CA PRO A 538 -1.75 146.89 -79.81
C PRO A 538 -2.48 146.34 -78.55
N GLU A 539 -3.71 146.81 -78.34
CA GLU A 539 -4.70 146.25 -77.41
C GLU A 539 -5.30 144.94 -77.97
N MET A 540 -5.42 143.90 -77.14
CA MET A 540 -6.25 142.72 -77.41
C MET A 540 -6.93 142.24 -76.12
N GLN A 541 -8.21 141.86 -76.25
CA GLN A 541 -8.92 141.10 -75.21
C GLN A 541 -8.41 139.65 -75.21
N PRO A 542 -8.49 138.92 -74.08
CA PRO A 542 -8.09 137.51 -74.04
C PRO A 542 -9.03 136.65 -74.90
N GLU A 543 -8.49 136.05 -75.97
CA GLU A 543 -9.18 135.05 -76.79
C GLU A 543 -9.29 133.73 -76.01
N TYR A 544 -10.47 133.44 -75.47
CA TYR A 544 -10.73 132.21 -74.72
C TYR A 544 -11.13 131.07 -75.67
N GLN A 545 -10.16 130.57 -76.45
CA GLN A 545 -10.37 129.48 -77.40
C GLN A 545 -10.31 128.08 -76.77
N CYS A 546 -11.22 127.19 -77.19
CA CYS A 546 -11.14 125.78 -76.83
C CYS A 546 -10.06 125.03 -77.66
N PRO A 547 -9.04 124.41 -77.03
CA PRO A 547 -7.92 123.81 -77.76
C PRO A 547 -8.26 122.52 -78.53
N LYS A 548 -9.45 121.93 -78.35
CA LYS A 548 -9.88 120.72 -79.08
C LYS A 548 -10.60 121.03 -80.41
N CYS A 549 -11.26 122.19 -80.50
CA CYS A 549 -12.18 122.53 -81.60
C CYS A 549 -12.03 123.97 -82.16
N GLN A 550 -11.20 124.82 -81.53
CA GLN A 550 -10.99 126.22 -81.88
C GLN A 550 -12.26 127.09 -81.82
N TYR A 551 -13.18 126.76 -80.90
CA TYR A 551 -14.33 127.62 -80.59
C TYR A 551 -13.90 128.82 -79.72
N ASP A 552 -14.14 130.04 -80.22
CA ASP A 552 -13.96 131.30 -79.48
C ASP A 552 -15.09 131.51 -78.45
N ALA A 553 -14.74 131.51 -77.16
CA ALA A 553 -15.62 131.95 -76.09
C ALA A 553 -15.35 133.44 -75.73
N PRO A 554 -16.38 134.22 -75.34
CA PRO A 554 -16.21 135.62 -74.96
C PRO A 554 -15.64 135.82 -73.55
N ASP A 555 -15.74 134.80 -72.69
CA ASP A 555 -15.21 134.79 -71.32
C ASP A 555 -14.75 133.39 -70.88
N MET A 556 -14.06 133.34 -69.74
CA MET A 556 -13.45 132.12 -69.21
C MET A 556 -14.49 131.10 -68.76
N ASP A 557 -15.60 131.53 -68.15
CA ASP A 557 -16.64 130.62 -67.64
C ASP A 557 -17.35 129.91 -68.80
N THR A 558 -17.63 130.62 -69.90
CA THR A 558 -18.17 130.02 -71.14
C THR A 558 -17.17 129.01 -71.73
N LEU A 559 -15.87 129.33 -71.75
CA LEU A 559 -14.84 128.39 -72.17
C LEU A 559 -14.79 127.14 -71.26
N GLN A 560 -14.87 127.31 -69.94
CA GLN A 560 -14.72 126.21 -68.99
C GLN A 560 -15.89 125.22 -69.07
N ILE A 561 -17.12 125.72 -69.26
CA ILE A 561 -18.30 124.89 -69.56
C ILE A 561 -18.11 124.16 -70.89
N HIS A 562 -17.76 124.88 -71.97
CA HIS A 562 -17.57 124.29 -73.29
C HIS A 562 -16.48 123.21 -73.29
N VAL A 563 -15.35 123.44 -72.63
CA VAL A 563 -14.25 122.47 -72.50
C VAL A 563 -14.69 121.20 -71.77
N MET A 564 -15.59 121.30 -70.80
CA MET A 564 -16.07 120.17 -70.02
C MET A 564 -16.98 119.22 -70.83
N ASP A 565 -17.83 119.77 -71.70
CA ASP A 565 -18.61 118.97 -72.67
C ASP A 565 -17.75 118.51 -73.86
N CYS A 566 -16.83 119.37 -74.34
CA CYS A 566 -16.00 119.09 -75.51
C CYS A 566 -14.90 118.06 -75.24
N ILE A 567 -14.53 117.77 -73.99
CA ILE A 567 -13.50 116.76 -73.66
C ILE A 567 -14.01 115.30 -73.71
N GLN A 568 -15.34 115.08 -73.75
CA GLN A 568 -15.92 113.78 -74.10
C GLN A 568 -15.64 113.36 -75.55
#